data_AF-A0A2N1QMS6-F1
#
_entry.id   AF-A0A2N1QMS6-F1
#
_cell.length_a   1.000
_cell.length_b   1.000
_cell.length_c   1.000
_cell.angle_alpha   90.00
_cell.angle_beta   90.00
_cell.angle_gamma   90.00
#
_symmetry.space_group_name_H-M   'P 1'
#
loop_
_entity.id
_entity.type
_entity.pdbx_description
1 polymer ?
#
loop_
_entity_poly.entity_id
_entity_poly.type
_entity_poly.pdbx_seq_one_letter_code
_entity_poly.pdbx_strand_id
1 'polypeptide(L)'
;MNKKRIAVLCVALFILTFAGAGFASTKFVTIVTGSTGGTYYPIGTILANHFNTALMEKGYKWSAQSSGGTVENLDMMQRGEAEMAIAMANLTGFAYTGTVRYEGKKIENLRYVMGLWPDVTQFVVSGSSGIKTWADLKGKKVAVGPAASGTEFSSKVLLQALAGLTFDDIKAEYVGYSEAAQALQNGQLDAFNAEAGVPVG
;
A
#
# COMPACT_ATOMS: atom_id res chain seq x y z
N MET A 1 -15.16 -40.95 -53.30
CA MET A 1 -15.67 -40.32 -52.06
C MET A 1 -16.61 -39.17 -52.47
N ASN A 2 -17.85 -39.12 -51.95
CA ASN A 2 -18.83 -38.09 -52.33
C ASN A 2 -18.34 -36.68 -51.92
N LYS A 3 -18.46 -35.68 -52.82
CA LYS A 3 -18.08 -34.28 -52.57
C LYS A 3 -18.65 -33.73 -51.25
N LYS A 4 -19.85 -34.17 -50.85
CA LYS A 4 -20.47 -33.81 -49.56
C LYS A 4 -19.70 -34.35 -48.34
N ARG A 5 -19.10 -35.55 -48.43
CA ARG A 5 -18.29 -36.15 -47.35
C ARG A 5 -16.93 -35.47 -47.21
N ILE A 6 -16.34 -35.01 -48.32
CA ILE A 6 -15.10 -34.23 -48.32
C ILE A 6 -15.35 -32.87 -47.64
N ALA A 7 -16.43 -32.18 -47.99
CA ALA A 7 -16.79 -30.90 -47.38
C ALA A 7 -17.01 -30.99 -45.86
N VAL A 8 -17.70 -32.04 -45.38
CA VAL A 8 -17.93 -32.26 -43.95
C VAL A 8 -16.63 -32.55 -43.20
N LEU A 9 -15.72 -33.33 -43.78
CA LEU A 9 -14.40 -33.59 -43.19
C LEU A 9 -13.52 -32.33 -43.12
N CYS A 10 -13.56 -31.47 -44.15
CA CYS A 10 -12.83 -30.21 -44.14
C CYS A 10 -13.38 -29.22 -43.10
N VAL A 11 -14.71 -29.14 -42.94
CA VAL A 11 -15.34 -28.28 -41.90
C VAL A 11 -15.03 -28.81 -40.50
N ALA A 12 -15.08 -30.13 -40.28
CA ALA A 12 -14.70 -30.73 -39.00
C ALA A 12 -13.22 -30.47 -38.67
N LEU A 13 -12.30 -30.62 -39.63
CA LEU A 13 -10.88 -30.28 -39.44
C LEU A 13 -10.67 -28.79 -39.11
N PHE A 14 -11.44 -27.90 -39.75
CA PHE A 14 -11.34 -26.46 -39.54
C PHE A 14 -11.86 -26.00 -38.16
N ILE A 15 -12.87 -26.70 -37.61
CA ILE A 15 -13.39 -26.44 -36.26
C ILE A 15 -12.42 -27.01 -35.21
N LEU A 16 -11.80 -28.16 -35.47
CA LEU A 16 -10.78 -28.77 -34.59
C LEU A 16 -9.48 -27.96 -34.52
N THR A 17 -9.09 -27.25 -35.59
CA THR A 17 -7.93 -26.35 -35.55
C THR A 17 -8.20 -25.04 -34.80
N PHE A 18 -9.44 -24.55 -34.78
CA PHE A 18 -9.81 -23.35 -34.03
C PHE A 18 -10.08 -23.59 -32.54
N ALA A 19 -10.45 -24.82 -32.16
CA ALA A 19 -10.69 -25.19 -30.76
C ALA A 19 -9.40 -25.33 -29.91
N GLY A 20 -8.23 -25.37 -30.54
CA GLY A 20 -6.93 -25.55 -29.87
C GLY A 20 -6.19 -24.26 -29.51
N ALA A 21 -6.64 -23.09 -29.99
CA ALA A 21 -6.07 -21.81 -29.61
C ALA A 21 -6.68 -21.34 -28.28
N GLY A 22 -6.26 -21.98 -27.18
CA GLY A 22 -6.50 -21.42 -25.86
C GLY A 22 -5.84 -20.05 -25.80
N PHE A 23 -6.62 -18.98 -25.83
CA PHE A 23 -6.12 -17.66 -25.45
C PHE A 23 -5.58 -17.80 -24.03
N ALA A 24 -4.25 -17.76 -23.87
CA ALA A 24 -3.64 -17.71 -22.56
C ALA A 24 -4.24 -16.49 -21.85
N SER A 25 -5.10 -16.72 -20.85
CA SER A 25 -5.77 -15.63 -20.15
C SER A 25 -4.71 -14.85 -19.37
N THR A 26 -4.49 -13.59 -19.74
CA THR A 26 -3.59 -12.71 -19.01
C THR A 26 -4.09 -12.57 -17.57
N LYS A 27 -3.22 -12.91 -16.61
CA LYS A 27 -3.48 -12.69 -15.19
C LYS A 27 -3.01 -11.30 -14.81
N PHE A 28 -3.94 -10.49 -14.30
CA PHE A 28 -3.62 -9.18 -13.78
C PHE A 28 -3.20 -9.30 -12.32
N VAL A 29 -2.16 -8.58 -11.94
CA VAL A 29 -1.62 -8.55 -10.58
C VAL A 29 -1.44 -7.09 -10.18
N THR A 30 -2.23 -6.64 -9.22
CA THR A 30 -2.14 -5.30 -8.66
C THR A 30 -1.30 -5.30 -7.40
N ILE A 31 -0.29 -4.44 -7.37
CA ILE A 31 0.50 -4.11 -6.17
C ILE A 31 -0.08 -2.81 -5.60
N VAL A 32 -0.81 -2.88 -4.48
CA VAL A 32 -1.27 -1.68 -3.75
C VAL A 32 -0.14 -1.13 -2.87
N THR A 33 0.01 0.19 -2.85
CA THR A 33 1.21 0.87 -2.37
C THR A 33 0.94 1.90 -1.27
N GLY A 34 1.00 3.20 -1.57
CA GLY A 34 0.75 4.28 -0.62
C GLY A 34 0.60 5.59 -1.37
N SER A 35 0.68 6.71 -0.65
CA SER A 35 0.64 8.03 -1.28
C SER A 35 1.77 8.19 -2.30
N THR A 36 1.52 8.96 -3.36
CA THR A 36 2.50 9.21 -4.43
C THR A 36 3.74 9.97 -3.94
N GLY A 37 3.62 10.72 -2.84
CA GLY A 37 4.73 11.41 -2.16
C GLY A 37 5.55 10.53 -1.21
N GLY A 38 5.21 9.25 -1.04
CA GLY A 38 5.93 8.32 -0.17
C GLY A 38 6.80 7.32 -0.93
N THR A 39 7.56 6.49 -0.21
CA THR A 39 8.46 5.49 -0.79
C THR A 39 7.72 4.32 -1.46
N TYR A 40 6.51 3.98 -1.00
CA TYR A 40 5.80 2.77 -1.43
C TYR A 40 5.43 2.85 -2.92
N TYR A 41 4.90 3.98 -3.37
CA TYR A 41 4.42 4.17 -4.74
C TYR A 41 5.51 4.02 -5.82
N PRO A 42 6.66 4.73 -5.75
CA PRO A 42 7.73 4.56 -6.73
C PRO A 42 8.32 3.15 -6.70
N ILE A 43 8.50 2.54 -5.51
CA ILE A 43 9.00 1.16 -5.43
C ILE A 43 8.02 0.16 -6.04
N GLY A 44 6.73 0.27 -5.74
CA GLY A 44 5.71 -0.59 -6.35
C GLY A 44 5.66 -0.45 -7.87
N THR A 45 5.83 0.77 -8.38
CA THR A 45 5.91 1.04 -9.84
C THR A 45 7.13 0.37 -10.47
N ILE A 46 8.30 0.49 -9.82
CA ILE A 46 9.53 -0.18 -10.28
C ILE A 46 9.36 -1.70 -10.28
N LEU A 47 8.79 -2.28 -9.22
CA LEU A 47 8.52 -3.71 -9.12
C LEU A 47 7.53 -4.17 -10.20
N ALA A 48 6.41 -3.47 -10.40
CA ALA A 48 5.44 -3.79 -11.43
C ALA A 48 6.06 -3.78 -12.83
N ASN A 49 6.88 -2.77 -13.15
CA ASN A 49 7.59 -2.70 -14.42
C ASN A 49 8.59 -3.85 -14.58
N HIS A 50 9.37 -4.15 -13.54
CA HIS A 50 10.32 -5.25 -13.56
C HIS A 50 9.64 -6.61 -13.76
N PHE A 51 8.54 -6.86 -13.04
CA PHE A 51 7.77 -8.09 -13.18
C PHE A 51 7.05 -8.20 -14.51
N ASN A 52 6.58 -7.10 -15.10
CA ASN A 52 6.11 -7.09 -16.48
C ASN A 52 7.23 -7.57 -17.43
N THR A 53 8.45 -7.04 -17.32
CA THR A 53 9.55 -7.50 -18.16
C THR A 53 9.88 -8.99 -17.93
N ALA A 54 9.87 -9.45 -16.67
CA ALA A 54 10.29 -10.81 -16.33
C ALA A 54 9.20 -11.90 -16.51
N LEU A 55 7.92 -11.54 -16.46
CA LEU A 55 6.81 -12.49 -16.36
C LEU A 55 5.73 -12.31 -17.44
N MET A 56 5.89 -11.36 -18.37
CA MET A 56 4.92 -11.15 -19.45
C MET A 56 4.75 -12.38 -20.35
N GLU A 57 5.83 -13.08 -20.70
CA GLU A 57 5.77 -14.33 -21.48
C GLU A 57 5.05 -15.46 -20.73
N LYS A 58 4.95 -15.37 -19.40
CA LYS A 58 4.19 -16.31 -18.56
C LYS A 58 2.72 -15.92 -18.41
N GLY A 59 2.27 -14.90 -19.15
CA GLY A 59 0.88 -14.44 -19.16
C GLY A 59 0.49 -13.59 -17.95
N TYR A 60 1.43 -12.92 -17.29
CA TYR A 60 1.13 -11.99 -16.19
C TYR A 60 1.28 -10.54 -16.63
N LYS A 61 0.38 -9.67 -16.16
CA LYS A 61 0.45 -8.22 -16.31
C LYS A 61 0.33 -7.55 -14.94
N TRP A 62 1.32 -6.75 -14.61
CA TRP A 62 1.49 -6.14 -13.31
C TRP A 62 1.22 -4.64 -13.36
N SER A 63 0.60 -4.11 -12.32
CA SER A 63 0.38 -2.67 -12.13
C SER A 63 0.57 -2.27 -10.67
N ALA A 64 0.98 -1.03 -10.44
CA ALA A 64 1.01 -0.43 -9.11
C ALA A 64 -0.18 0.53 -8.94
N GLN A 65 -0.76 0.54 -7.75
CA GLN A 65 -1.88 1.41 -7.39
C GLN A 65 -1.56 2.18 -6.11
N SER A 66 -1.80 3.49 -6.11
CA SER A 66 -1.70 4.35 -4.92
C SER A 66 -2.82 4.06 -3.93
N SER A 67 -2.55 4.25 -2.65
CA SER A 67 -3.51 4.08 -1.55
C SER A 67 -3.16 4.98 -0.36
N GLY A 68 -3.94 4.92 0.72
CA GLY A 68 -3.65 5.51 2.03
C GLY A 68 -2.54 4.78 2.81
N GLY A 69 -2.13 3.59 2.39
CA GLY A 69 -1.00 2.84 2.97
C GLY A 69 -1.41 1.53 3.64
N THR A 70 -0.61 1.07 4.59
CA THR A 70 -0.61 -0.32 5.08
C THR A 70 -1.98 -0.88 5.49
N VAL A 71 -2.81 -0.15 6.24
CA VAL A 71 -4.09 -0.70 6.71
C VAL A 71 -5.06 -0.83 5.55
N GLU A 72 -5.20 0.23 4.74
CA GLU A 72 -6.02 0.17 3.53
C GLU A 72 -5.55 -0.95 2.59
N ASN A 73 -4.24 -1.12 2.43
CA ASN A 73 -3.70 -2.19 1.60
C ASN A 73 -4.09 -3.58 2.09
N LEU A 74 -3.99 -3.82 3.41
CA LEU A 74 -4.36 -5.09 4.01
C LEU A 74 -5.86 -5.35 3.89
N ASP A 75 -6.69 -4.32 4.04
CA ASP A 75 -8.13 -4.40 3.83
C ASP A 75 -8.48 -4.68 2.36
N MET A 76 -7.80 -4.05 1.40
CA MET A 76 -7.96 -4.33 -0.04
C MET A 76 -7.58 -5.77 -0.38
N MET A 77 -6.47 -6.27 0.17
CA MET A 77 -6.05 -7.67 0.03
C MET A 77 -7.10 -8.63 0.61
N GLN A 78 -7.69 -8.31 1.77
CA GLN A 78 -8.75 -9.11 2.38
C GLN A 78 -10.01 -9.16 1.50
N ARG A 79 -10.36 -8.06 0.85
CA ARG A 79 -11.51 -7.97 -0.07
C ARG A 79 -11.24 -8.56 -1.46
N GLY A 80 -10.01 -8.97 -1.76
CA GLY A 80 -9.61 -9.49 -3.07
C GLY A 80 -9.53 -8.42 -4.16
N GLU A 81 -9.35 -7.16 -3.77
CA GLU A 81 -9.19 -6.02 -4.70
C GLU A 81 -7.75 -5.87 -5.20
N ALA A 82 -6.80 -6.56 -4.55
CA ALA A 82 -5.40 -6.61 -4.94
C ALA A 82 -4.78 -7.98 -4.62
N GLU A 83 -3.81 -8.39 -5.42
CA GLU A 83 -3.08 -9.65 -5.23
C GLU A 83 -1.79 -9.47 -4.44
N MET A 84 -1.24 -8.26 -4.41
CA MET A 84 -0.03 -7.92 -3.65
C MET A 84 -0.13 -6.54 -3.00
N ALA A 85 0.56 -6.38 -1.88
CA ALA A 85 0.62 -5.12 -1.15
C ALA A 85 2.04 -4.85 -0.66
N ILE A 86 2.44 -3.58 -0.67
CA ILE A 86 3.53 -3.10 0.19
C ILE A 86 2.91 -2.73 1.54
N ALA A 87 3.40 -3.32 2.62
CA ALA A 87 2.83 -3.17 3.95
C ALA A 87 3.91 -3.29 5.02
N MET A 88 3.72 -2.58 6.15
CA MET A 88 4.61 -2.71 7.31
C MET A 88 4.51 -4.11 7.92
N ALA A 89 5.65 -4.68 8.31
CA ALA A 89 5.73 -6.04 8.84
C ALA A 89 4.99 -6.23 10.17
N ASN A 90 5.01 -5.25 11.07
CA ASN A 90 4.27 -5.34 12.34
C ASN A 90 2.74 -5.42 12.11
N LEU A 91 2.17 -4.51 11.31
CA LEU A 91 0.74 -4.46 11.01
C LEU A 91 0.28 -5.67 10.20
N THR A 92 1.10 -6.14 9.27
CA THR A 92 0.86 -7.40 8.54
C THR A 92 0.84 -8.59 9.50
N GLY A 93 1.74 -8.62 10.49
CA GLY A 93 1.75 -9.62 11.56
C GLY A 93 0.48 -9.58 12.39
N PHE A 94 0.06 -8.40 12.86
CA PHE A 94 -1.18 -8.22 13.61
C PHE A 94 -2.42 -8.64 12.81
N ALA A 95 -2.47 -8.34 11.51
CA ALA A 95 -3.54 -8.77 10.63
C ALA A 95 -3.60 -10.29 10.50
N TYR A 96 -2.44 -10.93 10.33
CA TYR A 96 -2.33 -12.38 10.21
C TYR A 96 -2.71 -13.11 11.51
N THR A 97 -2.34 -12.58 12.67
CA THR A 97 -2.66 -13.18 13.98
C THR A 97 -4.02 -12.75 14.53
N GLY A 98 -4.62 -11.68 13.98
CA GLY A 98 -5.89 -11.13 14.46
C GLY A 98 -5.76 -10.44 15.82
N THR A 99 -4.72 -9.64 16.02
CA THR A 99 -4.42 -8.96 17.30
C THR A 99 -4.38 -7.44 17.14
N VAL A 100 -4.35 -6.72 18.27
CA VAL A 100 -4.27 -5.24 18.31
C VAL A 100 -5.45 -4.63 17.54
N ARG A 101 -5.23 -4.04 16.37
CA ARG A 101 -6.31 -3.44 15.57
C ARG A 101 -7.15 -4.46 14.79
N TYR A 102 -6.69 -5.70 14.69
CA TYR A 102 -7.30 -6.77 13.89
C TYR A 102 -7.99 -7.83 14.74
N GLU A 103 -8.28 -7.55 16.02
CA GLU A 103 -9.10 -8.42 16.85
C GLU A 103 -10.47 -8.66 16.19
N GLY A 104 -10.83 -9.93 16.00
CA GLY A 104 -12.03 -10.33 15.26
C GLY A 104 -11.99 -10.11 13.74
N LYS A 105 -10.86 -9.63 13.19
CA LYS A 105 -10.66 -9.29 11.77
C LYS A 105 -9.39 -9.92 11.17
N LYS A 106 -9.04 -11.13 11.63
CA LYS A 106 -7.87 -11.88 11.16
C LYS A 106 -7.90 -12.10 9.64
N ILE A 107 -6.76 -11.94 8.97
CA ILE A 107 -6.56 -12.24 7.54
C ILE A 107 -5.71 -13.49 7.38
N GLU A 108 -6.31 -14.64 7.08
CA GLU A 108 -5.62 -15.94 7.13
C GLU A 108 -4.70 -16.24 5.92
N ASN A 109 -5.02 -15.65 4.77
CA ASN A 109 -4.32 -15.91 3.50
C ASN A 109 -3.22 -14.89 3.19
N LEU A 110 -2.64 -14.28 4.22
CA LEU A 110 -1.57 -13.30 4.08
C LEU A 110 -0.19 -13.99 4.11
N ARG A 111 0.72 -13.64 3.19
CA ARG A 111 2.08 -14.20 3.12
C ARG A 111 3.10 -13.09 2.88
N TYR A 112 4.23 -13.16 3.60
CA TYR A 112 5.40 -12.33 3.28
C TYR A 112 6.12 -12.89 2.07
N VAL A 113 6.49 -11.99 1.15
CA VAL A 113 7.26 -12.35 -0.05
C VAL A 113 8.70 -11.85 0.06
N MET A 114 8.89 -10.60 0.49
CA MET A 114 10.22 -9.99 0.65
C MET A 114 10.18 -8.84 1.66
N GLY A 115 11.31 -8.64 2.35
CA GLY A 115 11.59 -7.37 3.03
C GLY A 115 12.19 -6.39 2.03
N LEU A 116 11.71 -5.13 2.05
CA LEU A 116 12.10 -4.14 1.05
C LEU A 116 13.12 -3.13 1.59
N TRP A 117 12.78 -2.41 2.67
CA TRP A 117 13.67 -1.50 3.39
C TRP A 117 13.23 -1.35 4.86
N PRO A 118 14.09 -0.84 5.76
CA PRO A 118 13.66 -0.42 7.09
C PRO A 118 12.76 0.82 7.00
N ASP A 119 11.50 0.69 7.41
CA ASP A 119 10.56 1.80 7.50
C ASP A 119 10.83 2.58 8.81
N VAL A 120 11.25 3.85 8.70
CA VAL A 120 11.71 4.63 9.86
C VAL A 120 10.80 5.82 10.09
N THR A 121 10.34 5.99 11.33
CA THR A 121 9.63 7.20 11.77
C THR A 121 10.58 8.40 11.80
N GLN A 122 10.27 9.41 10.98
CA GLN A 122 10.89 10.74 10.99
C GLN A 122 9.83 11.75 11.45
N PHE A 123 9.97 12.23 12.70
CA PHE A 123 9.03 13.21 13.24
C PHE A 123 9.56 14.62 13.02
N VAL A 124 8.92 15.36 12.11
CA VAL A 124 9.37 16.69 11.67
C VAL A 124 8.58 17.75 12.42
N VAL A 125 9.28 18.75 12.97
CA VAL A 125 8.68 19.87 13.69
C VAL A 125 9.07 21.18 13.04
N SER A 126 8.15 22.14 13.01
CA SER A 126 8.48 23.49 12.56
C SER A 126 9.46 24.14 13.53
N GLY A 127 10.50 24.81 13.01
CA GLY A 127 11.47 25.54 13.82
C GLY A 127 10.85 26.65 14.67
N SER A 128 9.70 27.20 14.26
CA SER A 128 8.97 28.25 14.98
C SER A 128 7.94 27.72 16.00
N SER A 129 7.67 26.41 16.03
CA SER A 129 6.61 25.81 16.86
C SER A 129 6.92 25.78 18.37
N GLY A 130 8.21 25.88 18.72
CA GLY A 130 8.70 25.69 20.10
C GLY A 130 8.68 24.23 20.58
N ILE A 131 8.29 23.26 19.75
CA ILE A 131 8.22 21.83 20.11
C ILE A 131 9.64 21.29 20.31
N LYS A 132 9.91 20.68 21.47
CA LYS A 132 11.17 20.00 21.79
C LYS A 132 10.98 18.57 22.29
N THR A 133 9.79 18.26 22.78
CA THR A 133 9.42 16.96 23.34
C THR A 133 8.05 16.52 22.81
N TRP A 134 7.73 15.24 22.96
CA TRP A 134 6.41 14.70 22.60
C TRP A 134 5.26 15.33 23.41
N ALA A 135 5.52 15.74 24.65
CA ALA A 135 4.51 16.41 25.48
C ALA A 135 4.12 17.80 24.94
N ASP A 136 5.02 18.48 24.25
CA ASP A 136 4.78 19.81 23.67
C ASP A 136 3.78 19.77 22.50
N LEU A 137 3.42 18.58 22.01
CA LEU A 137 2.45 18.40 20.94
C LEU A 137 1.02 18.69 21.38
N LYS A 138 0.74 18.73 22.70
CA LYS A 138 -0.60 19.03 23.21
C LYS A 138 -1.12 20.37 22.67
N GLY A 139 -2.28 20.33 22.02
CA GLY A 139 -2.95 21.47 21.40
C GLY A 139 -2.36 21.93 20.06
N LYS A 140 -1.30 21.30 19.57
CA LYS A 140 -0.62 21.62 18.30
C LYS A 140 -1.34 21.00 17.10
N LYS A 141 -1.11 21.57 15.92
CA LYS A 141 -1.57 21.02 14.63
C LYS A 141 -0.56 20.02 14.11
N VAL A 142 -0.94 18.74 14.08
CA VAL A 142 -0.02 17.65 13.77
C VAL A 142 -0.60 16.80 12.67
N ALA A 143 0.10 16.66 11.55
CA ALA A 143 -0.28 15.65 10.56
C ALA A 143 0.19 14.26 11.03
N VAL A 144 -0.77 13.38 11.24
CA VAL A 144 -0.54 12.03 11.81
C VAL A 144 -0.41 10.95 10.73
N GLY A 145 -0.50 11.35 9.46
CA GLY A 145 -0.53 10.48 8.29
C GLY A 145 -1.96 10.29 7.75
N PRO A 146 -2.11 9.74 6.53
CA PRO A 146 -3.44 9.48 5.96
C PRO A 146 -4.28 8.57 6.86
N ALA A 147 -5.60 8.73 6.81
CA ALA A 147 -6.51 7.80 7.49
C ALA A 147 -6.27 6.36 6.99
N ALA A 148 -6.29 5.38 7.91
CA ALA A 148 -5.97 3.99 7.62
C ALA A 148 -4.56 3.78 7.05
N SER A 149 -3.60 4.61 7.46
CA SER A 149 -2.18 4.40 7.15
C SER A 149 -1.43 3.69 8.29
N GLY A 150 -0.25 3.17 7.97
CA GLY A 150 0.69 2.71 8.99
C GLY A 150 1.19 3.87 9.87
N THR A 151 1.42 5.02 9.25
CA THR A 151 1.84 6.27 9.91
C THR A 151 0.82 6.75 10.94
N GLU A 152 -0.48 6.67 10.64
CA GLU A 152 -1.55 6.99 11.60
C GLU A 152 -1.47 6.08 12.83
N PHE A 153 -1.31 4.77 12.60
CA PHE A 153 -1.14 3.80 13.68
C PHE A 153 0.10 4.11 14.52
N SER A 154 1.25 4.33 13.89
CA SER A 154 2.50 4.65 14.57
C SER A 154 2.41 5.99 15.32
N SER A 155 1.80 7.02 14.74
CA SER A 155 1.56 8.31 15.40
C SER A 155 0.75 8.14 16.69
N LYS A 156 -0.31 7.33 16.65
CA LYS A 156 -1.12 7.02 17.84
C LYS A 156 -0.30 6.31 18.92
N VAL A 157 0.48 5.30 18.53
CA VAL A 157 1.34 4.54 19.46
C VAL A 157 2.41 5.44 20.08
N LEU A 158 3.07 6.27 19.28
CA LEU A 158 4.15 7.16 19.73
C LEU A 158 3.64 8.25 20.67
N LEU A 159 2.52 8.91 20.35
CA LEU A 159 1.91 9.91 21.24
C LEU A 159 1.57 9.32 22.61
N GLN A 160 0.94 8.14 22.61
CA GLN A 160 0.56 7.47 23.85
C GLN A 160 1.78 7.01 24.65
N ALA A 161 2.76 6.39 24.00
CA ALA A 161 3.92 5.81 24.67
C ALA A 161 4.91 6.87 25.19
N LEU A 162 5.06 7.99 24.49
CA LEU A 162 6.11 8.98 24.76
C LEU A 162 5.60 10.21 25.52
N ALA A 163 4.29 10.46 25.51
CA ALA A 163 3.70 11.62 26.19
C ALA A 163 2.36 11.34 26.88
N GLY A 164 1.80 10.13 26.76
CA GLY A 164 0.46 9.84 27.27
C GLY A 164 -0.65 10.62 26.56
N LEU A 165 -0.39 11.14 25.36
CA LEU A 165 -1.34 11.92 24.58
C LEU A 165 -2.13 11.02 23.63
N THR A 166 -3.35 11.46 23.33
CA THR A 166 -4.20 10.89 22.30
C THR A 166 -4.40 11.87 21.15
N PHE A 167 -5.09 11.46 20.09
CA PHE A 167 -5.45 12.39 19.01
C PHE A 167 -6.40 13.50 19.47
N ASP A 168 -7.16 13.30 20.56
CA ASP A 168 -8.05 14.32 21.14
C ASP A 168 -7.27 15.43 21.86
N ASP A 169 -6.02 15.17 22.24
CA ASP A 169 -5.13 16.15 22.86
C ASP A 169 -4.43 17.07 21.84
N ILE A 170 -4.58 16.80 20.54
CA ILE A 170 -3.94 17.53 19.44
C ILE A 170 -4.98 17.94 18.39
N LYS A 171 -4.58 18.79 17.44
CA LYS A 171 -5.36 19.07 16.23
C LYS A 171 -4.82 18.18 15.11
N ALA A 172 -5.30 16.93 15.08
CA ALA A 172 -4.83 15.92 14.15
C ALA A 172 -5.29 16.21 12.70
N GLU A 173 -4.36 16.14 11.76
CA GLU A 173 -4.60 16.26 10.32
C GLU A 173 -4.25 14.95 9.60
N TYR A 174 -5.11 14.50 8.69
CA TYR A 174 -5.01 13.19 8.02
C TYR A 174 -4.62 13.33 6.55
N VAL A 175 -3.39 13.80 6.32
CA VAL A 175 -2.89 14.11 4.98
C VAL A 175 -1.64 13.31 4.63
N GLY A 176 -1.32 13.21 3.34
CA GLY A 176 -0.10 12.59 2.83
C GLY A 176 1.15 13.41 3.11
N TYR A 177 2.32 12.84 2.81
CA TYR A 177 3.61 13.44 3.17
C TYR A 177 3.87 14.76 2.43
N SER A 178 3.58 14.83 1.13
CA SER A 178 3.79 16.04 0.35
C SER A 178 2.87 17.17 0.80
N GLU A 179 1.61 16.85 1.11
CA GLU A 179 0.65 17.81 1.66
C GLU A 179 1.07 18.28 3.06
N ALA A 180 1.54 17.37 3.93
CA ALA A 180 2.04 17.70 5.25
C ALA A 180 3.28 18.60 5.21
N ALA A 181 4.25 18.28 4.35
CA ALA A 181 5.45 19.09 4.15
C ALA A 181 5.10 20.51 3.67
N GLN A 182 4.19 20.62 2.69
CA GLN A 182 3.74 21.91 2.19
C GLN A 182 2.98 22.72 3.26
N ALA A 183 2.11 22.06 4.04
CA ALA A 183 1.38 22.71 5.12
C ALA A 183 2.30 23.16 6.27
N LEU A 184 3.36 22.40 6.58
CA LEU A 184 4.39 22.81 7.54
C LEU A 184 5.14 24.07 7.04
N GLN A 185 5.56 24.08 5.78
CA GLN A 185 6.23 25.24 5.16
C GLN A 185 5.35 26.49 5.16
N ASN A 186 4.03 26.32 4.97
CA ASN A 186 3.07 27.41 4.97
C ASN A 186 2.63 27.86 6.38
N GLY A 187 3.17 27.28 7.45
CA GLY A 187 2.79 27.59 8.83
C GLY A 187 1.36 27.12 9.19
N GLN A 188 0.80 26.19 8.42
CA GLN A 188 -0.52 25.60 8.65
C GLN A 188 -0.45 24.41 9.61
N LEU A 189 0.71 23.75 9.69
CA LEU A 189 1.04 22.68 10.65
C LEU A 189 2.18 23.09 11.58
N ASP A 190 2.22 22.48 12.76
CA ASP A 190 3.32 22.60 13.72
C ASP A 190 4.29 21.43 13.63
N ALA A 191 3.80 20.24 13.27
CA ALA A 191 4.59 19.02 13.12
C ALA A 191 3.92 18.02 12.17
N PHE A 192 4.69 17.06 11.67
CA PHE A 192 4.15 15.88 10.99
C PHE A 192 5.02 14.64 11.22
N ASN A 193 4.38 13.48 11.21
CA ASN A 193 5.07 12.20 11.18
C ASN A 193 5.25 11.74 9.72
N ALA A 194 6.48 11.43 9.32
CA ALA A 194 6.81 10.77 8.08
C ALA A 194 7.44 9.41 8.36
N GLU A 195 6.69 8.34 8.17
CA GLU A 195 7.19 6.97 8.25
C GLU A 195 7.45 6.44 6.85
N ALA A 196 8.72 6.40 6.47
CA ALA A 196 9.15 6.00 5.14
C ALA A 196 10.64 5.60 5.12
N GLY A 197 11.16 5.19 3.95
CA GLY A 197 12.60 4.97 3.78
C GLY A 197 13.37 6.28 3.84
N VAL A 198 14.51 6.33 4.54
CA VAL A 198 15.31 7.57 4.68
C VAL A 198 16.05 7.91 3.37
N PRO A 199 16.08 9.17 2.91
CA PRO A 199 15.43 10.36 3.48
C PRO A 199 14.03 10.58 2.92
N VAL A 200 13.09 11.01 3.78
CA VAL A 200 11.74 11.47 3.39
C VAL A 200 11.36 12.68 4.25
N GLY A 201 11.04 13.81 3.60
CA GLY A 201 10.69 15.07 4.23
C GLY A 201 10.36 16.15 3.22
#